data_AF-A0A538P4Q6-F1
#
_entry.id   AF-A0A538P4Q6-F1
#
_cell.length_a   1.000
_cell.length_b   1.000
_cell.length_c   1.000
_cell.angle_alpha   90.00
_cell.angle_beta   90.00
_cell.angle_gamma   90.00
#
_symmetry.space_group_name_H-M   'P 1'
#
loop_
_entity.id
_entity.type
_entity.pdbx_description
1 polymer ?
#
loop_
_entity_poly.entity_id
_entity_poly.type
_entity_poly.pdbx_seq_one_letter_code
_entity_poly.pdbx_strand_id
1 'polypeptide(L)'
;MQKIIRAAVGFAVAASLMMATAPIGSVALAQSQQAEPHCTQVSGAFYTNFIAPDQTAGVATGDLKGALGVKVLAVSGTVGNGKPVILTVQHFWVTETGDTLLLEQAQVAAYPSTSPNQPLLYSAAYEKGIKIIGGTGKFDGATGLLKA
;
A
#
# COMPACT_ATOMS: atom_id res chain seq x y z
N MET A 1 26.26 1.79 -0.17
CA MET A 1 25.46 2.99 0.13
C MET A 1 24.01 2.54 0.18
N GLN A 2 23.33 2.71 1.32
CA GLN A 2 22.00 2.15 1.59
C GLN A 2 20.93 3.22 1.29
N LYS A 3 19.98 2.94 0.39
CA LYS A 3 18.90 3.88 0.06
C LYS A 3 17.70 3.58 0.95
N ILE A 4 17.05 4.58 1.55
CA ILE A 4 15.88 4.39 2.41
C ILE A 4 14.64 5.02 1.74
N ILE A 5 13.56 4.26 1.56
CA ILE A 5 12.31 4.70 0.93
C ILE A 5 11.20 4.81 1.98
N ARG A 6 10.49 5.94 2.01
CA ARG A 6 9.27 6.12 2.81
C ARG A 6 8.12 6.55 1.90
N ALA A 7 7.02 5.78 1.91
CA ALA A 7 5.81 6.11 1.15
C ALA A 7 4.65 6.47 2.07
N ALA A 8 3.84 7.42 1.63
CA ALA A 8 2.54 7.74 2.21
C ALA A 8 1.48 7.69 1.10
N VAL A 9 0.45 6.85 1.28
CA VAL A 9 -0.71 6.78 0.39
C VAL A 9 -1.84 7.60 1.00
N GLY A 10 -2.39 8.54 0.24
CA GLY A 10 -3.54 9.36 0.65
C GLY A 10 -4.84 8.82 0.07
N PHE A 11 -5.85 8.58 0.92
CA PHE A 11 -7.21 8.25 0.51
C PHE A 11 -8.02 9.55 0.36
N ALA A 12 -8.49 9.88 -0.85
CA ALA A 12 -9.39 11.00 -1.08
C ALA A 12 -10.83 10.49 -1.16
N VAL A 13 -11.67 10.87 -0.20
CA VAL A 13 -13.13 10.67 -0.26
C VAL A 13 -13.76 11.96 -0.79
N ALA A 14 -14.30 11.90 -2.01
CA ALA A 14 -15.05 13.00 -2.59
C ALA A 14 -16.49 12.99 -2.05
N ALA A 15 -16.81 13.94 -1.18
CA ALA A 15 -18.19 14.27 -0.81
C ALA A 15 -18.58 15.60 -1.45
N SER A 16 -19.53 15.56 -2.39
CA SER A 16 -20.20 16.76 -2.90
C SER A 16 -21.48 17.00 -2.11
N LEU A 17 -21.66 18.20 -1.55
CA LEU A 17 -22.85 19.05 -1.73
C LEU A 17 -22.70 20.39 -0.97
N MET A 18 -23.10 21.46 -1.68
CA MET A 18 -23.53 22.80 -1.24
C MET A 18 -22.49 23.88 -0.89
N MET A 19 -22.61 24.99 -1.62
CA MET A 19 -21.90 26.26 -1.51
C MET A 19 -22.13 26.93 -0.16
N ALA A 20 -21.05 27.15 0.59
CA ALA A 20 -20.90 28.23 1.55
C ALA A 20 -19.44 28.68 1.50
N THR A 21 -19.19 29.91 1.03
CA THR A 21 -17.86 30.51 0.93
C THR A 21 -17.35 30.87 2.32
N ALA A 22 -16.38 30.10 2.83
CA ALA A 22 -15.55 30.45 3.99
C ALA A 22 -14.07 30.26 3.61
N PRO A 23 -13.18 31.22 3.88
CA PRO A 23 -11.76 31.07 3.59
C PRO A 23 -11.13 30.24 4.72
N ILE A 24 -11.05 28.93 4.55
CA ILE A 24 -10.45 28.05 5.55
C ILE A 24 -9.20 27.42 4.97
N GLY A 25 -8.07 28.02 5.38
CA GLY A 25 -6.77 27.40 5.61
C GLY A 25 -6.25 26.41 4.58
N SER A 26 -5.16 26.78 3.91
CA SER A 26 -4.25 25.82 3.28
C SER A 26 -4.03 24.65 4.24
N VAL A 27 -4.53 23.47 3.87
CA VAL A 27 -4.19 22.23 4.56
C VAL A 27 -2.71 22.05 4.30
N ALA A 28 -1.88 22.47 5.26
CA ALA A 28 -0.46 22.18 5.24
C ALA A 28 -0.35 20.65 5.29
N LEU A 29 -0.12 20.02 4.13
CA LEU A 29 0.42 18.68 4.09
C LEU A 29 1.64 18.71 4.99
N ALA A 30 1.58 17.97 6.11
CA ALA A 30 2.70 17.84 7.02
C ALA A 30 3.88 17.32 6.21
N GLN A 31 4.76 18.23 5.78
CA GLN A 31 6.03 17.88 5.17
C GLN A 31 6.78 17.11 6.24
N SER A 32 7.02 15.83 5.97
CA SER A 32 7.90 14.98 6.78
C SER A 32 9.28 15.64 6.79
N GLN A 33 9.55 16.45 7.81
CA GLN A 33 10.83 17.10 8.01
C GLN A 33 11.90 16.04 8.30
N GLN A 34 13.04 16.20 7.63
CA GLN A 34 14.22 15.31 7.59
C GLN A 34 14.13 14.16 6.57
N ALA A 35 14.17 14.53 5.30
CA ALA A 35 14.79 13.67 4.30
C ALA A 35 16.29 13.62 4.59
N GLU A 36 16.76 12.52 5.16
CA GLU A 36 18.16 12.12 5.04
C GLU A 36 18.59 12.29 3.57
N PRO A 37 19.82 12.74 3.25
CA PRO A 37 20.24 13.01 1.86
C PRO A 37 20.16 11.79 0.93
N HIS A 38 19.95 10.59 1.48
CA HIS A 38 19.79 9.32 0.79
C HIS A 38 18.35 8.75 0.85
N CYS A 39 17.40 9.49 1.43
CA CYS A 39 15.99 9.17 1.47
C CYS A 39 15.24 9.92 0.36
N THR A 40 14.44 9.19 -0.41
CA THR A 40 13.50 9.81 -1.36
C THR A 40 12.09 9.48 -0.93
N GLN A 41 11.25 10.51 -0.83
CA GLN A 41 9.82 10.32 -0.65
C GLN A 41 9.27 9.72 -1.94
N VAL A 42 8.52 8.64 -1.82
CA VAL A 42 7.83 8.03 -2.96
C VAL A 42 6.32 8.05 -2.72
N SER A 43 5.57 8.19 -3.79
CA SER A 43 4.12 8.29 -3.78
C SER A 43 3.53 7.51 -4.94
N GLY A 44 2.26 7.15 -4.81
CA GLY A 44 1.55 6.40 -5.84
C GLY A 44 0.30 5.74 -5.30
N ALA A 45 -0.36 5.00 -6.18
CA ALA A 45 -1.45 4.11 -5.85
C ALA A 45 -1.21 2.75 -6.52
N PHE A 46 -1.94 1.73 -6.09
CA PHE A 46 -1.93 0.44 -6.76
C PHE A 46 -3.35 -0.12 -6.82
N TYR A 47 -3.59 -0.91 -7.85
CA TYR A 47 -4.83 -1.64 -8.02
C TYR A 47 -4.48 -3.05 -8.50
N THR A 48 -5.02 -4.06 -7.83
CA THR A 48 -4.82 -5.47 -8.17
C THR A 48 -6.16 -6.20 -8.15
N ASN A 49 -6.25 -7.29 -8.89
CA ASN A 49 -7.40 -8.19 -8.88
C ASN A 49 -6.94 -9.64 -8.81
N PHE A 50 -7.80 -10.53 -8.33
CA PHE A 50 -7.52 -11.95 -8.22
C PHE A 50 -7.38 -12.58 -9.61
N ILE A 51 -6.27 -13.28 -9.81
CA ILE A 51 -5.99 -14.11 -10.98
C ILE A 51 -6.00 -15.61 -10.61
N ALA A 52 -5.93 -15.90 -9.32
CA ALA A 52 -6.06 -17.21 -8.71
C ALA A 52 -6.63 -17.04 -7.29
N PRO A 53 -7.13 -18.11 -6.62
CA PRO A 53 -7.72 -18.00 -5.28
C PRO A 53 -6.81 -17.38 -4.21
N ASP A 54 -5.49 -17.52 -4.36
CA ASP A 54 -4.47 -17.03 -3.43
C ASP A 54 -3.58 -15.95 -4.05
N GLN A 55 -3.90 -15.42 -5.23
CA GLN A 55 -2.99 -14.53 -5.95
C GLN A 55 -3.71 -13.39 -6.66
N THR A 56 -3.17 -12.17 -6.50
CA THR A 56 -3.59 -10.98 -7.24
C THR A 56 -2.49 -10.49 -8.15
N ALA A 57 -2.89 -9.83 -9.24
CA ALA A 57 -2.00 -9.09 -10.13
C ALA A 57 -2.64 -7.77 -10.56
N GLY A 58 -1.81 -6.79 -10.88
CA GLY A 58 -2.25 -5.50 -11.36
C GLY A 58 -1.10 -4.52 -11.50
N VAL A 59 -1.40 -3.24 -11.29
CA VAL A 59 -0.48 -2.15 -11.58
C VAL A 59 -0.31 -1.23 -10.38
N ALA A 60 0.92 -0.75 -10.21
CA ALA A 60 1.24 0.38 -9.37
C ALA A 60 1.49 1.63 -10.24
N THR A 61 1.21 2.81 -9.69
CA THR A 61 1.39 4.11 -10.32
C THR A 61 2.34 4.99 -9.49
N GLY A 62 2.63 6.20 -9.98
CA GLY A 62 3.51 7.15 -9.30
C GLY A 62 4.99 6.78 -9.43
N ASP A 63 5.74 7.00 -8.36
CA ASP A 63 7.21 6.90 -8.36
C ASP A 63 7.71 5.46 -8.50
N LEU A 64 6.89 4.49 -8.08
CA LEU A 64 7.17 3.05 -8.15
C LEU A 64 6.32 2.35 -9.22
N LYS A 65 5.86 3.08 -10.25
CA LYS A 65 4.99 2.55 -11.31
C LYS A 65 5.51 1.27 -11.96
N GLY A 66 4.60 0.33 -12.23
CA GLY A 66 4.91 -0.96 -12.84
C GLY A 66 3.90 -2.06 -12.49
N ALA A 67 4.31 -3.31 -12.67
CA ALA A 67 3.51 -4.48 -12.34
C ALA A 67 3.65 -4.85 -10.87
N LEU A 68 2.51 -5.12 -10.22
CA LEU A 68 2.42 -5.56 -8.84
C LEU A 68 1.60 -6.84 -8.74
N GLY A 69 2.19 -7.88 -8.18
CA GLY A 69 1.51 -9.10 -7.77
C GLY A 69 1.57 -9.31 -6.27
N VAL A 70 0.55 -9.94 -5.71
CA VAL A 70 0.50 -10.32 -4.29
C VAL A 70 0.05 -11.76 -4.18
N LYS A 71 0.75 -12.57 -3.38
CA LYS A 71 0.35 -13.94 -3.05
C LYS A 71 0.00 -14.04 -1.58
N VAL A 72 -1.15 -14.62 -1.27
CA VAL A 72 -1.56 -14.98 0.08
C VAL A 72 -0.89 -16.30 0.47
N LEU A 73 -0.13 -16.28 1.56
CA LEU A 73 0.62 -17.42 2.07
C LEU A 73 -0.09 -18.13 3.22
N ALA A 74 -0.79 -17.35 4.06
CA ALA A 74 -1.56 -17.90 5.17
C ALA A 74 -2.70 -16.95 5.54
N VAL A 75 -3.77 -17.53 6.09
CA VAL A 75 -4.91 -16.81 6.66
C VAL A 75 -5.03 -17.20 8.13
N SER A 76 -5.06 -16.21 9.02
CA SER A 76 -5.28 -16.40 10.45
C SER A 76 -6.58 -15.72 10.87
N GLY A 77 -7.39 -16.44 11.65
CA GLY A 77 -8.73 -15.99 12.05
C GLY A 77 -9.84 -16.74 11.30
N THR A 78 -11.08 -16.33 11.53
CA THR A 78 -12.28 -16.97 10.96
C THR A 78 -13.09 -15.93 10.21
N VAL A 79 -13.32 -16.18 8.93
CA VAL A 79 -14.16 -15.32 8.07
C VAL A 79 -15.60 -15.32 8.58
N GLY A 80 -16.26 -14.17 8.60
CA GLY A 80 -17.69 -14.06 8.93
C GLY A 80 -18.03 -13.99 10.43
N ASN A 81 -17.04 -13.95 11.32
CA ASN A 81 -17.27 -13.80 12.77
C ASN A 81 -17.29 -12.33 13.26
N GLY A 82 -17.29 -11.36 12.33
CA GLY A 82 -17.26 -9.93 12.63
C GLY A 82 -15.91 -9.39 13.11
N LYS A 83 -14.85 -10.21 13.12
CA LYS A 83 -13.48 -9.80 13.50
C LYS A 83 -12.58 -9.70 12.26
N PRO A 84 -11.48 -8.92 12.33
CA PRO A 84 -10.51 -8.91 11.26
C PRO A 84 -9.87 -10.29 11.09
N VAL A 85 -9.61 -10.66 9.84
CA VAL A 85 -8.74 -11.78 9.50
C VAL A 85 -7.36 -11.25 9.10
N ILE A 86 -6.31 -11.95 9.50
CA ILE A 86 -4.93 -11.57 9.18
C ILE A 86 -4.45 -12.41 8.01
N LEU A 87 -4.07 -11.74 6.93
CA LEU A 87 -3.47 -12.34 5.76
C LEU A 87 -1.95 -12.16 5.83
N THR A 88 -1.23 -13.25 5.74
CA THR A 88 0.21 -13.24 5.50
C THR A 88 0.43 -13.24 3.99
N VAL A 89 1.16 -12.26 3.46
CA VAL A 89 1.28 -12.06 2.01
C VAL A 89 2.72 -11.85 1.57
N GLN A 90 3.03 -12.23 0.32
CA GLN A 90 4.27 -11.91 -0.38
C GLN A 90 3.98 -11.06 -1.62
N HIS A 91 4.68 -9.95 -1.76
CA HIS A 91 4.58 -9.08 -2.92
C HIS A 91 5.66 -9.39 -3.95
N PHE A 92 5.32 -9.19 -5.22
CA PHE A 92 6.22 -9.26 -6.37
C PHE A 92 6.05 -7.98 -7.17
N TRP A 93 7.10 -7.19 -7.30
CA TRP A 93 7.01 -5.87 -7.91
C TRP A 93 8.13 -5.67 -8.92
N VAL A 94 7.73 -5.36 -10.16
CA VAL A 94 8.63 -4.98 -11.24
C VAL A 94 8.21 -3.61 -11.76
N THR A 95 9.11 -2.63 -11.76
CA THR A 95 8.82 -1.29 -12.28
C THR A 95 8.75 -1.28 -13.80
N GLU A 96 8.18 -0.24 -14.39
CA GLU A 96 8.13 -0.07 -15.86
C GLU A 96 9.51 -0.12 -16.54
N THR A 97 10.57 0.24 -15.79
CA THR A 97 11.97 0.16 -16.25
C THR A 97 12.56 -1.25 -16.19
N GLY A 98 11.81 -2.25 -15.72
CA GLY A 98 12.26 -3.63 -15.54
C GLY A 98 13.06 -3.88 -14.25
N ASP A 99 13.24 -2.86 -13.40
CA ASP A 99 13.86 -3.02 -12.09
C ASP A 99 12.89 -3.72 -11.12
N THR A 100 13.42 -4.51 -10.19
CA THR A 100 12.60 -5.21 -9.19
C THR A 100 12.73 -4.56 -7.82
N LEU A 101 11.64 -4.59 -7.04
CA LEU A 101 11.67 -4.26 -5.62
C LEU A 101 11.50 -5.55 -4.82
N LEU A 102 12.43 -5.82 -3.90
CA LEU A 102 12.36 -6.95 -3.00
C LEU A 102 11.69 -6.52 -1.69
N LEU A 103 10.55 -7.13 -1.40
CA LEU A 103 9.71 -6.82 -0.25
C LEU A 103 9.69 -8.00 0.71
N GLU A 104 9.79 -7.72 2.00
CA GLU A 104 9.60 -8.73 3.05
C GLU A 104 8.13 -9.16 3.09
N GLN A 105 7.89 -10.40 3.52
CA GLN A 105 6.54 -10.89 3.81
C GLN A 105 5.82 -9.95 4.79
N ALA A 106 4.59 -9.58 4.45
CA ALA A 106 3.81 -8.62 5.22
C ALA A 106 2.54 -9.24 5.81
N GLN A 107 1.95 -8.56 6.78
CA GLN A 107 0.64 -8.87 7.33
C GLN A 107 -0.36 -7.78 6.95
N VAL A 108 -1.50 -8.20 6.42
CA VAL A 108 -2.67 -7.37 6.14
C VAL A 108 -3.78 -7.76 7.09
N ALA A 109 -4.33 -6.78 7.80
CA ALA A 109 -5.60 -6.95 8.49
C ALA A 109 -6.73 -6.66 7.51
N ALA A 110 -7.59 -7.65 7.27
CA ALA A 110 -8.81 -7.49 6.48
C ALA A 110 -10.01 -7.39 7.43
N TYR A 111 -10.60 -6.20 7.48
CA TYR A 111 -11.73 -5.85 8.32
C TYR A 111 -13.04 -6.06 7.56
N PRO A 112 -13.99 -6.86 8.10
CA PRO A 112 -15.28 -7.07 7.44
C PRO A 112 -16.07 -5.76 7.43
N SER A 113 -16.85 -5.56 6.37
CA SER A 113 -17.79 -4.45 6.29
C SER A 113 -18.80 -4.53 7.44
N THR A 114 -19.09 -3.38 8.03
CA THR A 114 -20.18 -3.23 9.01
C THR A 114 -21.54 -3.04 8.34
N SER A 115 -21.58 -2.95 6.99
CA SER A 115 -22.81 -2.79 6.24
C SER A 115 -23.61 -4.10 6.20
N PRO A 116 -24.86 -4.14 6.70
CA PRO A 116 -25.69 -5.34 6.65
C PRO A 116 -25.95 -5.85 5.21
N ASN A 117 -25.86 -4.96 4.23
CA ASN A 117 -26.13 -5.27 2.83
C ASN A 117 -24.90 -5.77 2.06
N GLN A 118 -23.70 -5.75 2.65
CA GLN A 118 -22.44 -6.10 1.98
C GLN A 118 -21.51 -6.94 2.89
N PRO A 119 -21.96 -8.10 3.40
CA PRO A 119 -21.23 -8.88 4.40
C PRO A 119 -19.92 -9.50 3.89
N LEU A 120 -19.69 -9.52 2.57
CA LEU A 120 -18.49 -10.07 1.94
C LEU A 120 -17.48 -9.00 1.50
N LEU A 121 -17.77 -7.73 1.75
CA LEU A 121 -16.83 -6.65 1.47
C LEU A 121 -15.85 -6.52 2.65
N TYR A 122 -14.56 -6.41 2.36
CA TYR A 122 -13.52 -6.19 3.34
C TYR A 122 -12.71 -4.95 3.00
N SER A 123 -12.31 -4.18 4.01
CA SER A 123 -11.23 -3.21 3.89
C SER A 123 -9.93 -3.81 4.41
N ALA A 124 -8.81 -3.53 3.74
CA ALA A 124 -7.51 -4.07 4.09
C ALA A 124 -6.58 -2.96 4.56
N ALA A 125 -5.80 -3.21 5.62
CA ALA A 125 -4.82 -2.26 6.13
C ALA A 125 -3.47 -2.94 6.42
N TYR A 126 -2.38 -2.28 6.00
CA TYR A 126 -1.02 -2.66 6.35
C TYR A 126 -0.57 -1.89 7.59
N GLU A 127 -1.05 -2.28 8.76
CA GLU A 127 -0.80 -1.52 10.02
C GLU A 127 0.69 -1.34 10.34
N LYS A 128 1.51 -2.34 10.00
CA LYS A 128 2.97 -2.31 10.19
C LYS A 128 3.72 -1.78 8.97
N GLY A 129 3.02 -1.46 7.88
CA GLY A 129 3.60 -1.16 6.58
C GLY A 129 4.19 -2.38 5.87
N ILE A 130 4.76 -2.15 4.69
CA ILE A 130 5.43 -3.16 3.86
C ILE A 130 6.91 -2.77 3.78
N LYS A 131 7.81 -3.67 4.18
CA LYS A 131 9.24 -3.39 4.24
C LYS A 131 9.91 -3.70 2.91
N ILE A 132 10.61 -2.73 2.35
CA ILE A 132 11.54 -2.92 1.24
C ILE A 132 12.87 -3.38 1.85
N ILE A 133 13.41 -4.47 1.34
CA ILE A 133 14.66 -5.09 1.81
C ILE A 133 15.73 -5.19 0.72
N GLY A 134 15.40 -4.80 -0.52
CA GLY A 134 16.33 -4.74 -1.62
C GLY A 134 15.65 -4.37 -2.92
N GLY A 135 16.40 -4.51 -4.01
CA GLY A 135 15.91 -4.35 -5.36
C GLY A 135 17.03 -4.60 -6.37
N THR A 136 16.73 -4.38 -7.64
CA THR A 136 17.73 -4.43 -8.72
C THR A 136 17.86 -3.08 -9.41
N GLY A 137 18.90 -2.94 -10.24
CA GLY A 137 19.14 -1.74 -11.05
C GLY A 137 19.14 -0.46 -10.20
N LYS A 138 18.26 0.50 -10.50
CA LYS A 138 18.24 1.78 -9.75
C LYS A 138 17.87 1.63 -8.27
N PHE A 139 17.22 0.52 -7.91
CA PHE A 139 16.83 0.17 -6.54
C PHE A 139 17.78 -0.83 -5.86
N ASP A 140 18.95 -1.09 -6.45
CA ASP A 140 19.97 -1.89 -5.78
C ASP A 140 20.32 -1.29 -4.40
N GLY A 141 20.33 -2.15 -3.37
CA GLY A 141 20.51 -1.76 -1.97
C GLY A 141 19.39 -0.90 -1.37
N ALA A 142 18.22 -0.80 -2.00
CA ALA A 142 17.09 -0.07 -1.44
C ALA A 142 16.51 -0.80 -0.22
N THR A 143 16.25 -0.04 0.83
CA THR A 143 15.56 -0.46 2.05
C THR A 143 14.48 0.55 2.35
N GLY A 144 13.51 0.25 3.21
CA GLY A 144 12.50 1.25 3.55
C GLY A 144 11.20 0.66 4.04
N LEU A 145 10.24 1.55 4.29
CA LEU A 145 8.90 1.20 4.72
C LEU A 145 7.87 1.93 3.86
N LEU A 146 7.06 1.15 3.14
CA LEU A 146 5.86 1.63 2.46
C LEU A 146 4.70 1.64 3.44
N LYS A 147 4.01 2.78 3.59
CA LYS A 147 2.76 2.87 4.35
C LYS A 147 1.60 2.98 3.36
N ALA A 148 0.64 2.08 3.50
CA ALA A 148 -0.54 1.93 2.65
C ALA A 148 -1.79 1.81 3.51
#